data_AF-A0A978TTA8-F1
#
_entry.id   AF-A0A978TTA8-F1
#
_cell.length_a   1.000
_cell.length_b   1.000
_cell.length_c   1.000
_cell.angle_alpha   90.00
_cell.angle_beta   90.00
_cell.angle_gamma   90.00
#
_symmetry.space_group_name_H-M   'P 1'
#
loop_
_entity.id
_entity.type
_entity.pdbx_description
1 polymer ?
#
loop_
_entity_poly.entity_id
_entity_poly.type
_entity_poly.pdbx_seq_one_letter_code
_entity_poly.pdbx_strand_id
1 'polypeptide(L)'
;MSDFNRDGNPDILWRDYDTGNNILWQMTGPTLTAGVAYPPATGAFLRLSGSGNFLGNENVEWVWRDHATGANFLWVLDGTTLLGGVDLPPVIGPEWHIEATDDFNGDDRPDIVFRNYFTGENRVWLMNGVAIASETNLPPVPPPDWQLVGTGKFNADDDTDIVWRNVSTGENLIWLMDGTTLVGSLPLPLVPEPEWSIESAADFNRDGHADLHWHNSGTGANVLWLMNQNAIVQTVTLPPLLGRWEAPSSSIFLIGSAIFGTPEADVLLGTPGDDAISGGAGDDELRGGLRNDFVDGGTENDRLFGETGDDTLEGGAGDDLLDGGFGRDLLRGGDGSDTLVLSTETATSLNSELDFLRVDAVTDFTPGADKIGLTGGLTEANLTFSEVTVAISSEVPLSIAISITGTNTVLGLVSGVSVDELRGNFVTIG
;
A
#
# COMPACT_ATOMS: atom_id res chain seq x y z
N MET A 1 9.54 9.74 6.52
CA MET A 1 9.67 10.14 7.92
C MET A 1 10.90 10.98 7.97
N SER A 2 10.71 12.20 8.42
CA SER A 2 11.74 13.21 8.54
C SER A 2 11.19 14.27 9.48
N ASP A 3 12.05 15.11 10.01
CA ASP A 3 11.63 16.30 10.76
C ASP A 3 11.22 17.39 9.75
N PHE A 4 9.94 17.42 9.36
CA PHE A 4 9.45 18.34 8.32
C PHE A 4 9.16 19.73 8.89
N ASN A 5 8.88 19.84 10.20
CA ASN A 5 8.56 21.09 10.87
C ASN A 5 9.73 21.70 11.68
N ARG A 6 10.86 21.00 11.74
CA ARG A 6 12.11 21.38 12.43
C ARG A 6 11.99 21.48 13.94
N ASP A 7 11.13 20.66 14.55
CA ASP A 7 10.98 20.60 16.01
C ASP A 7 11.87 19.53 16.66
N GLY A 8 12.65 18.81 15.86
CA GLY A 8 13.53 17.72 16.25
C GLY A 8 12.82 16.39 16.47
N ASN A 9 11.53 16.27 16.13
CA ASN A 9 10.81 15.00 16.11
C ASN A 9 10.68 14.50 14.67
N PRO A 10 10.71 13.17 14.45
CA PRO A 10 10.30 12.62 13.17
C PRO A 10 8.80 12.83 12.98
N ASP A 11 8.40 13.44 11.87
CA ASP A 11 7.01 13.49 11.44
C ASP A 11 6.74 12.39 10.40
N ILE A 12 5.48 11.97 10.31
CA ILE A 12 5.04 10.90 9.40
C ILE A 12 4.26 11.56 8.26
N LEU A 13 4.77 11.50 7.05
CA LEU A 13 4.00 11.84 5.85
C LEU A 13 2.99 10.71 5.58
N TRP A 14 1.91 10.88 4.82
CA TRP A 14 0.92 9.84 4.46
C TRP A 14 0.39 10.14 3.06
N ARG A 15 0.11 9.14 2.22
CA ARG A 15 -0.44 9.35 0.86
C ARG A 15 -1.72 8.55 0.65
N ASP A 16 -2.66 9.16 -0.07
CA ASP A 16 -3.83 8.51 -0.64
C ASP A 16 -3.57 8.30 -2.14
N TYR A 17 -3.54 7.04 -2.57
CA TYR A 17 -3.24 6.67 -3.95
C TYR A 17 -4.42 6.80 -4.90
N ASP A 18 -5.66 6.78 -4.41
CA ASP A 18 -6.85 6.94 -5.24
C ASP A 18 -7.00 8.40 -5.65
N THR A 19 -6.73 9.30 -4.69
CA THR A 19 -6.89 10.75 -4.92
C THR A 19 -5.57 11.45 -5.26
N GLY A 20 -4.44 10.79 -5.04
CA GLY A 20 -3.10 11.36 -5.17
C GLY A 20 -2.73 12.37 -4.08
N ASN A 21 -3.58 12.55 -3.07
CA ASN A 21 -3.39 13.51 -1.97
C ASN A 21 -2.30 13.06 -1.00
N ASN A 22 -1.58 14.01 -0.41
CA ASN A 22 -0.55 13.77 0.61
C ASN A 22 -0.92 14.50 1.90
N ILE A 23 -0.76 13.85 3.06
CA ILE A 23 -1.03 14.43 4.40
C ILE A 23 0.17 14.18 5.31
N LEU A 24 0.76 15.25 5.83
CA LEU A 24 1.81 15.18 6.83
C LEU A 24 1.22 15.20 8.25
N TRP A 25 1.52 14.18 9.02
CA TRP A 25 1.23 14.10 10.45
C TRP A 25 2.44 14.50 11.29
N GLN A 26 2.31 15.61 11.99
CA GLN A 26 3.34 16.09 12.90
C GLN A 26 3.36 15.28 14.20
N MET A 27 4.56 15.02 14.73
CA MET A 27 4.72 14.31 16.00
C MET A 27 5.43 15.17 17.06
N THR A 28 5.14 14.91 18.33
CA THR A 28 5.93 15.41 19.45
C THR A 28 6.23 14.26 20.40
N GLY A 29 7.42 13.68 20.27
CA GLY A 29 7.71 12.35 20.82
C GLY A 29 6.74 11.30 20.26
N PRO A 30 6.17 10.39 21.07
CA PRO A 30 5.28 9.33 20.60
C PRO A 30 3.82 9.78 20.41
N THR A 31 3.54 11.06 20.11
CA THR A 31 2.16 11.59 20.01
C THR A 31 1.96 12.35 18.71
N LEU A 32 0.88 12.02 17.98
CA LEU A 32 0.41 12.75 16.80
C LEU A 32 -0.25 14.08 17.22
N THR A 33 0.14 15.19 16.59
CA THR A 33 -0.31 16.54 17.01
C THR A 33 -1.10 17.30 15.96
N ALA A 34 -0.84 17.13 14.66
CA ALA A 34 -1.57 17.81 13.59
C ALA A 34 -1.41 17.11 12.23
N GLY A 35 -2.44 17.20 11.36
CA GLY A 35 -2.40 16.75 9.96
C GLY A 35 -2.42 17.94 8.99
N VAL A 36 -1.50 17.99 8.03
CA VAL A 36 -1.37 19.08 7.05
C VAL A 36 -1.39 18.51 5.63
N ALA A 37 -2.28 19.00 4.77
CA ALA A 37 -2.35 18.57 3.37
C ALA A 37 -1.22 19.18 2.53
N TYR A 38 -0.66 18.38 1.63
CA TYR A 38 0.39 18.72 0.68
C TYR A 38 -0.09 18.51 -0.77
N PRO A 39 0.59 19.11 -1.78
CA PRO A 39 0.16 19.04 -3.18
C PRO A 39 -0.02 17.60 -3.67
N PRO A 40 -1.06 17.31 -4.47
CA PRO A 40 -1.25 15.97 -5.02
C PRO A 40 -0.25 15.68 -6.13
N ALA A 41 0.13 14.41 -6.27
CA ALA A 41 0.94 13.90 -7.39
C ALA A 41 0.09 12.92 -8.20
N THR A 42 -0.09 13.18 -9.49
CA THR A 42 -0.93 12.35 -10.38
C THR A 42 -0.08 11.45 -11.26
N GLY A 43 -0.39 10.16 -11.28
CA GLY A 43 0.28 9.14 -12.09
C GLY A 43 0.16 7.75 -11.46
N ALA A 44 -0.43 6.80 -12.20
CA ALA A 44 -0.74 5.45 -11.69
C ALA A 44 0.51 4.67 -11.21
N PHE A 45 1.69 5.00 -11.74
CA PHE A 45 2.96 4.33 -11.41
C PHE A 45 3.92 5.20 -10.59
N LEU A 46 3.48 6.41 -10.19
CA LEU A 46 4.31 7.33 -9.42
C LEU A 46 4.23 7.02 -7.93
N ARG A 47 5.37 6.76 -7.30
CA ARG A 47 5.51 6.40 -5.89
C ARG A 47 6.38 7.40 -5.14
N LEU A 48 5.97 7.72 -3.92
CA LEU A 48 6.77 8.49 -2.97
C LEU A 48 7.62 7.47 -2.20
N SER A 49 8.93 7.50 -2.42
CA SER A 49 9.85 6.43 -2.00
C SER A 49 10.75 6.81 -0.83
N GLY A 50 10.70 8.07 -0.39
CA GLY A 50 11.51 8.51 0.74
C GLY A 50 11.48 10.02 0.92
N SER A 51 12.26 10.47 1.90
CA SER A 51 12.38 11.89 2.23
C SER A 51 13.72 12.17 2.89
N GLY A 52 14.31 13.32 2.59
CA GLY A 52 15.54 13.73 3.26
C GLY A 52 16.09 15.05 2.74
N ASN A 53 17.08 15.60 3.42
CA ASN A 53 17.73 16.85 3.05
C ASN A 53 18.91 16.59 2.09
N PHE A 54 18.60 16.23 0.84
CA PHE A 54 19.62 15.96 -0.18
C PHE A 54 20.38 17.24 -0.53
N LEU A 55 19.69 18.37 -0.60
CA LEU A 55 20.27 19.64 -1.06
C LEU A 55 21.12 20.35 0.01
N GLY A 56 21.17 19.82 1.24
CA GLY A 56 21.91 20.42 2.37
C GLY A 56 21.39 21.81 2.74
N ASN A 57 20.13 22.10 2.40
CA ASN A 57 19.45 23.32 2.78
C ASN A 57 18.68 23.05 4.10
N GLU A 58 17.67 23.84 4.45
CA GLU A 58 16.88 23.59 5.67
C GLU A 58 15.57 22.81 5.40
N ASN A 59 15.34 22.43 4.15
CA ASN A 59 14.12 21.81 3.67
C ASN A 59 14.31 20.30 3.49
N VAL A 60 13.23 19.57 3.67
CA VAL A 60 13.18 18.14 3.38
C VAL A 60 12.69 17.97 1.95
N GLU A 61 13.48 17.31 1.12
CA GLU A 61 13.07 16.89 -0.20
C GLU A 61 12.34 15.55 -0.15
N TRP A 62 11.34 15.38 -1.02
CA TRP A 62 10.63 14.11 -1.18
C TRP A 62 11.19 13.37 -2.38
N VAL A 63 11.49 12.09 -2.20
CA VAL A 63 12.05 11.25 -3.26
C VAL A 63 10.92 10.51 -3.95
N TRP A 64 10.88 10.63 -5.27
CA TRP A 64 9.84 10.05 -6.10
C TRP A 64 10.45 9.10 -7.13
N ARG A 65 9.71 8.04 -7.43
CA ARG A 65 10.02 7.08 -8.49
C ARG A 65 8.78 6.77 -9.31
N ASP A 66 8.92 6.82 -10.63
CA ASP A 66 7.93 6.31 -11.57
C ASP A 66 8.33 4.88 -11.96
N HIS A 67 7.53 3.89 -11.56
CA HIS A 67 7.80 2.48 -11.81
C HIS A 67 7.58 2.05 -13.27
N ALA A 68 6.77 2.79 -14.04
CA ALA A 68 6.58 2.49 -15.46
C ALA A 68 7.80 2.91 -16.29
N THR A 69 8.39 4.07 -15.95
CA THR A 69 9.49 4.64 -16.74
C THR A 69 10.87 4.44 -16.12
N GLY A 70 10.94 4.14 -14.82
CA GLY A 70 12.17 4.10 -14.04
C GLY A 70 12.73 5.48 -13.68
N ALA A 71 12.00 6.56 -13.97
CA ALA A 71 12.41 7.92 -13.65
C ALA A 71 12.43 8.15 -12.14
N ASN A 72 13.41 8.89 -11.65
CA ASN A 72 13.56 9.26 -10.25
C ASN A 72 13.68 10.79 -10.15
N PHE A 73 13.04 11.40 -9.15
CA PHE A 73 13.16 12.85 -8.96
C PHE A 73 12.91 13.27 -7.51
N LEU A 74 13.44 14.43 -7.15
CA LEU A 74 13.22 15.08 -5.87
C LEU A 74 12.15 16.16 -6.02
N TRP A 75 11.21 16.25 -5.09
CA TRP A 75 10.41 17.46 -4.89
C TRP A 75 11.04 18.29 -3.78
N VAL A 76 11.25 19.58 -4.07
CA VAL A 76 11.74 20.55 -3.09
C VAL A 76 10.56 21.30 -2.51
N LEU A 77 10.36 21.21 -1.20
CA LEU A 77 9.25 21.86 -0.51
C LEU A 77 9.74 22.91 0.49
N ASP A 78 8.95 23.96 0.71
CA ASP A 78 9.10 24.89 1.83
C ASP A 78 7.75 24.97 2.56
N GLY A 79 7.67 24.29 3.71
CA GLY A 79 6.40 23.90 4.29
C GLY A 79 5.54 23.15 3.27
N THR A 80 4.27 23.56 3.10
CA THR A 80 3.34 22.94 2.15
C THR A 80 3.51 23.40 0.69
N THR A 81 4.48 24.27 0.40
CA THR A 81 4.65 24.85 -0.94
C THR A 81 5.67 24.04 -1.73
N LEU A 82 5.25 23.47 -2.87
CA LEU A 82 6.16 22.87 -3.84
C LEU A 82 6.94 23.99 -4.56
N LEU A 83 8.26 24.03 -4.36
CA LEU A 83 9.16 25.01 -4.98
C LEU A 83 9.65 24.55 -6.36
N GLY A 84 9.70 23.24 -6.61
CA GLY A 84 10.12 22.66 -7.88
C GLY A 84 10.53 21.20 -7.76
N GLY A 85 10.88 20.59 -8.89
CA GLY A 85 11.41 19.23 -8.98
C GLY A 85 12.85 19.20 -9.50
N VAL A 86 13.65 18.24 -9.03
CA VAL A 86 15.01 17.97 -9.53
C VAL A 86 15.10 16.53 -9.98
N ASP A 87 15.38 16.30 -11.26
CA ASP A 87 15.55 14.95 -11.79
C ASP A 87 16.81 14.28 -11.24
N LEU A 88 16.68 13.01 -10.87
CA LEU A 88 17.77 12.11 -10.58
C LEU A 88 17.97 11.16 -11.77
N PRO A 89 19.13 10.50 -11.91
CA PRO A 89 19.34 9.50 -12.94
C PRO A 89 18.24 8.41 -12.89
N PRO A 90 17.73 7.93 -14.04
CA PRO A 90 16.74 6.87 -14.05
C PRO A 90 17.38 5.51 -13.76
N VAL A 91 16.63 4.64 -13.08
CA VAL A 91 16.93 3.20 -12.99
C VAL A 91 15.83 2.47 -13.73
N ILE A 92 16.15 1.93 -14.90
CA ILE A 92 15.16 1.29 -15.79
C ILE A 92 14.81 -0.09 -15.25
N GLY A 93 13.51 -0.41 -15.30
CA GLY A 93 12.96 -1.69 -14.87
C GLY A 93 11.91 -1.47 -13.77
N PRO A 94 10.68 -1.98 -13.94
CA PRO A 94 9.65 -1.89 -12.91
C PRO A 94 10.02 -2.66 -11.64
N GLU A 95 10.92 -3.64 -11.76
CA GLU A 95 11.39 -4.47 -10.65
C GLU A 95 12.34 -3.74 -9.69
N TRP A 96 12.86 -2.57 -10.08
CA TRP A 96 13.70 -1.72 -9.25
C TRP A 96 12.85 -0.74 -8.45
N HIS A 97 13.07 -0.72 -7.14
CA HIS A 97 12.36 0.10 -6.17
C HIS A 97 13.37 0.94 -5.40
N ILE A 98 12.99 2.15 -4.98
CA ILE A 98 13.70 2.89 -3.93
C ILE A 98 13.03 2.52 -2.62
N GLU A 99 13.79 1.91 -1.71
CA GLU A 99 13.27 1.37 -0.45
C GLU A 99 13.57 2.26 0.75
N ALA A 100 14.67 3.00 0.70
CA ALA A 100 15.09 3.83 1.81
C ALA A 100 15.92 5.02 1.36
N THR A 101 15.88 6.05 2.20
CA THR A 101 16.71 7.25 2.09
C THR A 101 17.30 7.56 3.45
N ASP A 102 18.61 7.44 3.60
CA ASP A 102 19.28 7.55 4.90
C ASP A 102 20.81 7.72 4.70
N ASP A 103 21.54 8.17 5.70
CA ASP A 103 22.98 8.47 5.58
C ASP A 103 23.84 7.22 5.80
N PHE A 104 24.20 6.54 4.70
CA PHE A 104 25.02 5.33 4.72
C PHE A 104 26.53 5.62 4.69
N ASN A 105 26.96 6.88 4.69
CA ASN A 105 28.39 7.20 4.63
C ASN A 105 28.85 8.23 5.67
N GLY A 106 27.95 8.69 6.54
CA GLY A 106 28.22 9.59 7.65
C GLY A 106 28.55 11.02 7.23
N ASP A 107 28.07 11.47 6.05
CA ASP A 107 28.28 12.85 5.57
C ASP A 107 27.12 13.80 5.91
N ASP A 108 26.21 13.35 6.78
CA ASP A 108 24.98 14.02 7.21
C ASP A 108 24.02 14.30 6.05
N ARG A 109 24.14 13.56 4.94
CA ARG A 109 23.23 13.65 3.81
C ARG A 109 22.58 12.29 3.52
N PRO A 110 21.30 12.29 3.09
CA PRO A 110 20.65 11.05 2.72
C PRO A 110 21.26 10.47 1.45
N ASP A 111 21.56 9.18 1.50
CA ASP A 111 21.82 8.29 0.37
C ASP A 111 20.53 7.59 -0.05
N ILE A 112 20.55 6.85 -1.16
CA ILE A 112 19.36 6.16 -1.69
C ILE A 112 19.64 4.66 -1.80
N VAL A 113 18.78 3.85 -1.20
CA VAL A 113 18.82 2.38 -1.32
C VAL A 113 17.79 1.93 -2.36
N PHE A 114 18.27 1.19 -3.35
CA PHE A 114 17.46 0.50 -4.33
C PHE A 114 17.42 -1.01 -4.07
N ARG A 115 16.27 -1.62 -4.34
CA ARG A 115 16.08 -3.07 -4.32
C ARG A 115 15.48 -3.54 -5.63
N ASN A 116 15.94 -4.70 -6.11
CA ASN A 116 15.37 -5.39 -7.25
C ASN A 116 14.57 -6.60 -6.78
N TYR A 117 13.24 -6.58 -6.94
CA TYR A 117 12.38 -7.66 -6.45
C TYR A 117 12.30 -8.89 -7.34
N PHE A 118 12.96 -8.90 -8.50
CA PHE A 118 13.05 -10.10 -9.34
C PHE A 118 14.34 -10.89 -9.08
N THR A 119 15.42 -10.19 -8.77
CA THR A 119 16.77 -10.78 -8.61
C THR A 119 17.23 -10.82 -7.15
N GLY A 120 16.61 -10.02 -6.29
CA GLY A 120 17.05 -9.82 -4.92
C GLY A 120 18.26 -8.89 -4.76
N GLU A 121 18.75 -8.27 -5.84
CA GLU A 121 19.86 -7.32 -5.79
C GLU A 121 19.49 -6.08 -4.96
N ASN A 122 20.46 -5.56 -4.21
CA ASN A 122 20.33 -4.35 -3.40
C ASN A 122 21.49 -3.39 -3.75
N ARG A 123 21.19 -2.13 -4.03
CA ARG A 123 22.16 -1.09 -4.43
C ARG A 123 22.02 0.13 -3.55
N VAL A 124 23.14 0.78 -3.24
CA VAL A 124 23.16 2.08 -2.56
C VAL A 124 23.80 3.10 -3.49
N TRP A 125 23.07 4.18 -3.77
CA TRP A 125 23.62 5.40 -4.33
C TRP A 125 24.07 6.29 -3.18
N LEU A 126 25.39 6.40 -3.01
CA LEU A 126 25.97 7.41 -2.14
C LEU A 126 25.81 8.76 -2.84
N MET A 127 25.04 9.65 -2.24
CA MET A 127 24.62 10.92 -2.82
C MET A 127 25.51 12.06 -2.32
N ASN A 128 25.71 13.07 -3.16
CA ASN A 128 26.31 14.34 -2.77
C ASN A 128 25.49 15.46 -3.41
N GLY A 129 24.44 15.88 -2.71
CA GLY A 129 23.40 16.70 -3.35
C GLY A 129 22.53 15.83 -4.25
N VAL A 130 22.32 16.31 -5.47
CA VAL A 130 21.58 15.58 -6.52
C VAL A 130 22.49 14.71 -7.39
N ALA A 131 23.79 14.67 -7.11
CA ALA A 131 24.76 13.87 -7.83
C ALA A 131 25.02 12.54 -7.12
N ILE A 132 25.14 11.47 -7.89
CA ILE A 132 25.62 10.17 -7.40
C ILE A 132 27.14 10.27 -7.23
N ALA A 133 27.62 10.24 -5.99
CA ALA A 133 29.04 10.25 -5.67
C ALA A 133 29.67 8.87 -5.94
N SER A 134 28.96 7.80 -5.58
CA SER A 134 29.35 6.41 -5.84
C SER A 134 28.14 5.49 -5.83
N GLU A 135 28.25 4.33 -6.46
CA GLU A 135 27.27 3.23 -6.37
C GLU A 135 27.96 2.00 -5.77
N THR A 136 27.30 1.38 -4.79
CA THR A 136 27.78 0.16 -4.12
C THR A 136 26.66 -0.89 -4.07
N ASN A 137 27.00 -2.17 -4.18
CA ASN A 137 26.04 -3.26 -4.00
C ASN A 137 26.07 -3.75 -2.54
N LEU A 138 24.90 -3.93 -1.94
CA LEU A 138 24.75 -4.71 -0.71
C LEU A 138 24.56 -6.20 -1.05
N PRO A 139 24.70 -7.12 -0.09
CA PRO A 139 24.39 -8.52 -0.33
C PRO A 139 22.96 -8.70 -0.88
N PRO A 140 22.73 -9.62 -1.83
CA PRO A 140 21.39 -9.87 -2.33
C PRO A 140 20.53 -10.59 -1.28
N VAL A 141 19.25 -10.25 -1.23
CA VAL A 141 18.25 -10.90 -0.36
C VAL A 141 17.15 -11.50 -1.22
N PRO A 142 16.87 -12.82 -1.13
CA PRO A 142 15.89 -13.49 -1.99
C PRO A 142 14.49 -12.86 -1.92
N PRO A 143 13.85 -12.58 -3.07
CA PRO A 143 12.44 -12.21 -3.14
C PRO A 143 11.51 -13.44 -3.16
N PRO A 144 10.19 -13.26 -3.00
CA PRO A 144 9.50 -12.01 -2.69
C PRO A 144 9.40 -11.73 -1.19
N ASP A 145 9.58 -12.77 -0.37
CA ASP A 145 9.16 -12.75 1.04
C ASP A 145 9.93 -11.71 1.89
N TRP A 146 11.21 -11.50 1.61
CA TRP A 146 12.03 -10.56 2.38
C TRP A 146 11.94 -9.14 1.81
N GLN A 147 11.48 -8.21 2.64
CA GLN A 147 11.35 -6.79 2.37
C GLN A 147 12.31 -5.97 3.22
N LEU A 148 12.84 -4.89 2.64
CA LEU A 148 13.56 -3.84 3.38
C LEU A 148 12.49 -2.90 3.93
N VAL A 149 12.34 -2.85 5.25
CA VAL A 149 11.20 -2.17 5.91
C VAL A 149 11.61 -1.01 6.82
N GLY A 150 12.89 -0.66 6.83
CA GLY A 150 13.42 0.37 7.71
C GLY A 150 14.90 0.59 7.53
N THR A 151 15.33 1.81 7.79
CA THR A 151 16.73 2.15 8.03
C THR A 151 16.83 3.02 9.27
N GLY A 152 18.00 2.99 9.92
CA GLY A 152 18.28 3.88 11.02
C GLY A 152 19.42 3.37 11.88
N LYS A 153 19.81 4.17 12.88
CA LYS A 153 20.92 3.85 13.77
C LYS A 153 20.44 2.92 14.88
N PHE A 154 20.43 1.61 14.64
CA PHE A 154 19.98 0.67 15.66
C PHE A 154 21.06 0.39 16.67
N ASN A 155 22.32 0.34 16.26
CA ASN A 155 23.42 0.07 17.14
C ASN A 155 24.14 1.37 17.60
N ALA A 156 25.32 1.27 18.23
CA ALA A 156 26.04 2.42 18.79
C ALA A 156 27.26 2.84 17.95
N ASP A 157 27.38 2.30 16.73
CA ASP A 157 28.11 2.97 15.66
C ASP A 157 27.21 4.05 15.04
N ASP A 158 27.81 5.12 14.50
CA ASP A 158 27.05 6.24 13.94
C ASP A 158 26.48 5.92 12.55
N ASP A 159 26.59 4.65 12.12
CA ASP A 159 26.22 4.14 10.82
C ASP A 159 24.74 3.79 10.74
N THR A 160 24.18 3.92 9.54
CA THR A 160 22.80 3.52 9.28
C THR A 160 22.71 2.02 9.04
N ASP A 161 21.91 1.35 9.87
CA ASP A 161 21.57 -0.06 9.78
C ASP A 161 20.28 -0.28 8.93
N ILE A 162 20.02 -1.53 8.53
CA ILE A 162 18.88 -1.89 7.67
C ILE A 162 17.98 -2.91 8.35
N VAL A 163 16.67 -2.67 8.36
CA VAL A 163 15.66 -3.58 8.91
C VAL A 163 15.04 -4.40 7.79
N TRP A 164 14.99 -5.71 8.00
CA TRP A 164 14.41 -6.68 7.10
C TRP A 164 13.25 -7.40 7.76
N ARG A 165 12.16 -7.60 7.01
CA ARG A 165 11.00 -8.41 7.43
C ARG A 165 10.70 -9.45 6.35
N ASN A 166 10.49 -10.70 6.77
CA ASN A 166 9.93 -11.73 5.94
C ASN A 166 8.41 -11.73 6.10
N VAL A 167 7.67 -11.38 5.05
CA VAL A 167 6.20 -11.24 5.12
C VAL A 167 5.47 -12.57 5.24
N SER A 168 6.07 -13.66 4.75
CA SER A 168 5.44 -14.99 4.74
C SER A 168 5.65 -15.75 6.05
N THR A 169 6.81 -15.57 6.70
CA THR A 169 7.15 -16.23 7.96
C THR A 169 6.96 -15.33 9.17
N GLY A 170 6.96 -14.02 8.97
CA GLY A 170 6.96 -13.01 10.02
C GLY A 170 8.32 -12.80 10.70
N GLU A 171 9.39 -13.37 10.16
CA GLU A 171 10.76 -13.17 10.67
C GLU A 171 11.20 -11.72 10.48
N ASN A 172 11.92 -11.18 11.46
CA ASN A 172 12.45 -9.82 11.42
C ASN A 172 13.92 -9.85 11.82
N LEU A 173 14.76 -9.07 11.14
CA LEU A 173 16.17 -8.92 11.49
C LEU A 173 16.68 -7.53 11.13
N ILE A 174 17.75 -7.11 11.79
CA ILE A 174 18.51 -5.90 11.48
C ILE A 174 19.84 -6.34 10.89
N TRP A 175 20.21 -5.81 9.73
CA TRP A 175 21.56 -5.82 9.21
C TRP A 175 22.35 -4.70 9.84
N LEU A 176 23.42 -5.08 10.54
CA LEU A 176 24.35 -4.13 11.15
C LEU A 176 25.38 -3.72 10.10
N MET A 177 25.49 -2.42 9.86
CA MET A 177 26.24 -1.84 8.74
C MET A 177 27.42 -1.00 9.24
N ASP A 178 28.53 -1.00 8.49
CA ASP A 178 29.66 -0.06 8.61
C ASP A 178 29.78 0.64 7.25
N GLY A 179 29.18 1.82 7.16
CA GLY A 179 28.74 2.44 5.92
C GLY A 179 27.94 1.49 5.00
N THR A 180 28.51 1.15 3.84
CA THR A 180 27.88 0.21 2.87
C THR A 180 28.30 -1.25 3.06
N THR A 181 29.00 -1.59 4.15
CA THR A 181 29.49 -2.95 4.43
C THR A 181 28.61 -3.64 5.46
N LEU A 182 28.07 -4.82 5.15
CA LEU A 182 27.36 -5.66 6.13
C LEU A 182 28.37 -6.30 7.10
N VAL A 183 28.32 -5.92 8.37
CA VAL A 183 29.25 -6.42 9.42
C VAL A 183 28.60 -7.43 10.36
N GLY A 184 27.28 -7.49 10.42
CA GLY A 184 26.56 -8.45 11.25
C GLY A 184 25.06 -8.48 10.98
N SER A 185 24.37 -9.38 11.67
CA SER A 185 22.91 -9.46 11.64
C SER A 185 22.39 -9.71 13.04
N LEU A 186 21.27 -9.08 13.36
CA LEU A 186 20.64 -9.13 14.66
C LEU A 186 19.17 -9.53 14.52
N PRO A 187 18.74 -10.69 15.05
CA PRO A 187 17.35 -11.10 14.96
C PRO A 187 16.45 -10.26 15.88
N LEU A 188 15.26 -9.95 15.39
CA LEU A 188 14.17 -9.32 16.15
C LEU A 188 13.06 -10.36 16.42
N PRO A 189 12.11 -10.07 17.34
CA PRO A 189 10.99 -10.98 17.60
C PRO A 189 10.19 -11.33 16.34
N LEU A 190 9.73 -12.58 16.28
CA LEU A 190 8.84 -13.08 15.24
C LEU A 190 7.46 -12.43 15.37
N VAL A 191 6.92 -11.89 14.27
CA VAL A 191 5.55 -11.39 14.19
C VAL A 191 4.89 -12.07 12.99
N PRO A 192 4.27 -13.25 13.18
CA PRO A 192 3.80 -14.14 12.11
C PRO A 192 2.47 -13.69 11.48
N GLU A 193 1.80 -12.74 12.11
CA GLU A 193 0.54 -12.16 11.65
C GLU A 193 0.82 -11.25 10.43
N PRO A 194 0.28 -11.58 9.24
CA PRO A 194 0.57 -10.85 8.00
C PRO A 194 -0.03 -9.45 8.00
N GLU A 195 -1.05 -9.19 8.84
CA GLU A 195 -1.67 -7.88 8.98
C GLU A 195 -0.74 -6.88 9.67
N TRP A 196 0.31 -7.35 10.36
CA TRP A 196 1.32 -6.47 10.94
C TRP A 196 2.46 -6.17 9.96
N SER A 197 2.70 -4.89 9.76
CA SER A 197 3.85 -4.32 9.06
C SER A 197 4.67 -3.49 10.05
N ILE A 198 6.00 -3.50 9.88
CA ILE A 198 6.79 -2.33 10.28
C ILE A 198 6.41 -1.28 9.26
N GLU A 199 6.11 -0.06 9.71
CA GLU A 199 5.81 1.09 8.85
C GLU A 199 7.03 1.99 8.70
N SER A 200 7.88 2.01 9.71
CA SER A 200 8.76 3.14 9.92
C SER A 200 9.86 2.81 10.93
N ALA A 201 11.07 3.30 10.66
CA ALA A 201 12.18 3.29 11.62
C ALA A 201 12.69 4.71 11.87
N ALA A 202 12.69 5.17 13.13
CA ALA A 202 13.15 6.50 13.53
C ALA A 202 13.36 6.57 15.05
N ASP A 203 14.18 7.51 15.52
CA ASP A 203 14.38 7.76 16.96
C ASP A 203 13.18 8.54 17.56
N PHE A 204 12.11 7.82 17.88
CA PHE A 204 10.85 8.41 18.38
C PHE A 204 10.98 8.93 19.81
N ASN A 205 11.93 8.40 20.57
CA ASN A 205 12.10 8.71 21.99
C ASN A 205 13.30 9.65 22.28
N ARG A 206 14.11 9.94 21.26
CA ARG A 206 15.29 10.81 21.28
C ARG A 206 16.42 10.28 22.17
N ASP A 207 16.61 8.96 22.22
CA ASP A 207 17.74 8.35 22.92
C ASP A 207 18.97 8.14 22.04
N GLY A 208 18.89 8.52 20.76
CA GLY A 208 19.94 8.36 19.76
C GLY A 208 19.89 7.04 19.02
N HIS A 209 18.90 6.18 19.30
CA HIS A 209 18.71 4.91 18.61
C HIS A 209 17.40 4.91 17.81
N ALA A 210 17.42 4.26 16.65
CA ALA A 210 16.21 4.07 15.85
C ALA A 210 15.26 3.09 16.55
N ASP A 211 14.01 3.51 16.69
CA ASP A 211 12.87 2.72 17.15
C ASP A 211 12.07 2.19 15.95
N LEU A 212 11.15 1.23 16.16
CA LEU A 212 10.30 0.67 15.10
C LEU A 212 8.83 1.01 15.33
N HIS A 213 8.17 1.57 14.32
CA HIS A 213 6.72 1.72 14.29
C HIS A 213 6.10 0.55 13.54
N TRP A 214 5.15 -0.10 14.18
CA TRP A 214 4.33 -1.18 13.67
C TRP A 214 2.89 -0.72 13.44
N HIS A 215 2.30 -1.17 12.34
CA HIS A 215 0.90 -0.96 12.02
C HIS A 215 0.22 -2.30 11.77
N ASN A 216 -1.05 -2.41 12.16
CA ASN A 216 -1.89 -3.54 11.84
C ASN A 216 -3.02 -3.12 10.89
N SER A 217 -2.97 -3.57 9.65
CA SER A 217 -3.92 -3.19 8.61
C SER A 217 -5.36 -3.64 8.93
N GLY A 218 -5.54 -4.83 9.48
CA GLY A 218 -6.87 -5.37 9.79
C GLY A 218 -7.60 -4.68 10.96
N THR A 219 -6.85 -4.11 11.91
CA THR A 219 -7.41 -3.48 13.14
C THR A 219 -7.17 -1.98 13.23
N GLY A 220 -6.28 -1.42 12.40
CA GLY A 220 -5.81 -0.03 12.48
C GLY A 220 -4.90 0.24 13.69
N ALA A 221 -4.47 -0.80 14.42
CA ALA A 221 -3.63 -0.64 15.61
C ALA A 221 -2.23 -0.16 15.25
N ASN A 222 -1.66 0.71 16.09
CA ASN A 222 -0.31 1.23 15.92
C ASN A 222 0.51 1.00 17.20
N VAL A 223 1.73 0.51 17.04
CA VAL A 223 2.62 0.17 18.16
C VAL A 223 4.03 0.66 17.87
N LEU A 224 4.67 1.35 18.81
CA LEU A 224 6.10 1.60 18.77
C LEU A 224 6.83 0.55 19.60
N TRP A 225 7.84 -0.07 19.02
CA TRP A 225 8.89 -0.75 19.76
C TRP A 225 10.01 0.25 19.97
N LEU A 226 10.12 0.77 21.19
CA LEU A 226 11.27 1.55 21.57
C LEU A 226 12.45 0.60 21.72
N MET A 227 13.49 0.83 20.94
CA MET A 227 14.64 -0.03 20.78
C MET A 227 15.84 0.57 21.51
N ASN A 228 16.68 -0.29 22.06
CA ASN A 228 18.02 0.08 22.45
C ASN A 228 18.93 -1.05 21.98
N GLN A 229 19.63 -0.82 20.86
CA GLN A 229 20.43 -1.84 20.20
C GLN A 229 19.58 -3.04 19.80
N ASN A 230 19.67 -4.12 20.57
CA ASN A 230 18.99 -5.37 20.28
C ASN A 230 17.81 -5.70 21.19
N ALA A 231 17.45 -4.77 22.08
CA ALA A 231 16.37 -4.98 23.00
C ALA A 231 15.22 -4.03 22.69
N ILE A 232 14.01 -4.58 22.65
CA ILE A 232 12.80 -3.79 22.83
C ILE A 232 12.77 -3.38 24.31
N VAL A 233 13.05 -2.12 24.59
CA VAL A 233 13.06 -1.59 25.96
C VAL A 233 11.65 -1.22 26.42
N GLN A 234 10.78 -0.85 25.49
CA GLN A 234 9.39 -0.53 25.79
C GLN A 234 8.51 -0.74 24.55
N THR A 235 7.27 -1.18 24.78
CA THR A 235 6.22 -1.18 23.77
C THR A 235 5.22 -0.09 24.09
N VAL A 236 4.98 0.83 23.14
CA VAL A 236 4.04 1.94 23.30
C VAL A 236 2.91 1.79 22.29
N THR A 237 1.66 1.72 22.75
CA THR A 237 0.50 1.72 21.86
C THR A 237 0.15 3.16 21.49
N LEU A 238 0.07 3.43 20.19
CA LEU A 238 -0.42 4.69 19.65
C LEU A 238 -1.93 4.58 19.38
N PRO A 239 -2.66 5.71 19.31
CA PRO A 239 -4.07 5.69 18.92
C PRO A 239 -4.28 4.94 17.58
N PRO A 240 -5.38 4.19 17.43
CA PRO A 240 -5.70 3.60 16.15
C PRO A 240 -5.94 4.70 15.12
N LEU A 241 -5.41 4.52 13.92
CA LEU A 241 -5.74 5.38 12.79
C LEU A 241 -6.96 4.78 12.09
N LEU A 242 -8.05 5.55 12.02
CA LEU A 242 -9.32 5.12 11.43
C LEU A 242 -9.41 5.62 9.98
N GLY A 243 -9.52 4.71 9.01
CA GLY A 243 -9.56 5.00 7.56
C GLY A 243 -8.35 4.48 6.80
N ARG A 244 -8.38 4.55 5.46
CA ARG A 244 -7.24 4.24 4.58
C ARG A 244 -6.20 5.33 4.73
N TRP A 245 -5.17 5.02 5.49
CA TRP A 245 -4.10 5.92 5.81
C TRP A 245 -2.83 5.04 5.63
N GLU A 246 -1.83 5.48 4.84
CA GLU A 246 -0.58 4.75 4.57
C GLU A 246 0.67 5.64 4.83
N ALA A 247 1.71 5.15 5.53
CA ALA A 247 2.94 5.88 5.81
C ALA A 247 3.99 5.74 4.66
N PRO A 248 4.61 6.82 4.15
CA PRO A 248 5.47 6.88 2.99
C PRO A 248 6.94 7.05 3.40
N SER A 249 7.38 6.23 4.33
CA SER A 249 8.81 6.02 4.49
C SER A 249 9.05 4.69 5.11
N SER A 250 9.85 3.90 4.41
CA SER A 250 10.28 2.55 4.72
C SER A 250 9.22 1.45 4.72
N SER A 251 7.92 1.78 4.69
CA SER A 251 6.89 0.76 4.42
C SER A 251 5.67 1.37 3.74
N ILE A 252 5.93 2.06 2.64
CA ILE A 252 4.86 2.24 1.67
C ILE A 252 4.65 0.85 1.04
N PHE A 253 3.47 0.31 1.28
CA PHE A 253 2.78 -0.71 0.51
C PHE A 253 3.29 -0.78 -0.96
N LEU A 254 4.32 -1.59 -1.23
CA LEU A 254 4.71 -2.14 -2.52
C LEU A 254 5.66 -3.33 -2.29
N ILE A 255 5.12 -4.52 -2.06
CA ILE A 255 5.53 -5.58 -3.01
C ILE A 255 4.35 -5.90 -3.88
N GLY A 256 3.82 -4.87 -4.53
CA GLY A 256 3.15 -5.08 -5.78
C GLY A 256 4.16 -5.11 -6.91
N SER A 257 4.19 -6.20 -7.63
CA SER A 257 4.70 -6.23 -8.98
C SER A 257 3.75 -5.48 -9.91
N ALA A 258 4.32 -4.67 -10.80
CA ALA A 258 3.60 -4.27 -12.00
C ALA A 258 3.69 -5.44 -13.00
N ILE A 259 2.59 -6.17 -13.18
CA ILE A 259 2.51 -7.36 -14.02
C ILE A 259 1.69 -7.02 -15.24
N PHE A 260 2.28 -7.16 -16.42
CA PHE A 260 1.62 -6.87 -17.69
C PHE A 260 1.56 -8.14 -18.52
N GLY A 261 0.36 -8.45 -19.01
CA GLY A 261 0.12 -9.48 -19.99
C GLY A 261 0.54 -9.06 -21.39
N THR A 262 0.23 -9.94 -22.32
CA THR A 262 0.44 -9.86 -23.74
C THR A 262 -0.91 -9.65 -24.42
N PRO A 263 -0.97 -9.44 -25.75
CA PRO A 263 -2.24 -9.43 -26.48
C PRO A 263 -2.88 -10.83 -26.67
N GLU A 264 -2.40 -11.83 -25.94
CA GLU A 264 -2.89 -13.21 -25.98
C GLU A 264 -3.40 -13.60 -24.59
N ALA A 265 -4.24 -14.63 -24.51
CA ALA A 265 -4.75 -15.13 -23.23
C ALA A 265 -3.62 -15.52 -22.27
N ASP A 266 -3.58 -14.86 -21.12
CA ASP A 266 -2.56 -14.97 -20.10
C ASP A 266 -3.10 -15.51 -18.76
N VAL A 267 -2.16 -16.00 -17.94
CA VAL A 267 -2.43 -16.30 -16.52
C VAL A 267 -1.41 -15.51 -15.70
N LEU A 268 -1.90 -14.45 -15.07
CA LEU A 268 -1.10 -13.51 -14.30
C LEU A 268 -1.35 -13.73 -12.81
N LEU A 269 -0.26 -13.94 -12.08
CA LEU A 269 -0.30 -14.16 -10.64
C LEU A 269 0.49 -13.05 -9.97
N GLY A 270 -0.21 -12.27 -9.16
CA GLY A 270 0.36 -11.32 -8.24
C GLY A 270 1.27 -11.97 -7.21
N THR A 271 2.04 -11.11 -6.57
CA THR A 271 2.89 -11.43 -5.45
C THR A 271 2.13 -11.27 -4.13
N PRO A 272 2.73 -11.61 -2.98
CA PRO A 272 2.07 -11.41 -1.67
C PRO A 272 1.91 -9.94 -1.24
N GLY A 273 1.96 -9.00 -2.17
CA GLY A 273 1.70 -7.60 -1.88
C GLY A 273 1.13 -6.88 -3.08
N ASP A 274 1.15 -5.57 -3.01
CA ASP A 274 0.10 -4.68 -3.53
C ASP A 274 0.18 -4.43 -5.03
N ASP A 275 -0.14 -5.44 -5.82
CA ASP A 275 0.16 -5.55 -7.24
C ASP A 275 -0.63 -4.58 -8.10
N ALA A 276 -0.04 -4.24 -9.25
CA ALA A 276 -0.74 -3.61 -10.35
C ALA A 276 -0.67 -4.56 -11.54
N ILE A 277 -1.74 -5.31 -11.76
CA ILE A 277 -1.82 -6.37 -12.77
C ILE A 277 -2.71 -5.87 -13.91
N SER A 278 -2.24 -5.96 -15.15
CA SER A 278 -2.99 -5.62 -16.36
C SER A 278 -2.87 -6.75 -17.38
N GLY A 279 -3.99 -7.33 -17.78
CA GLY A 279 -4.07 -8.44 -18.73
C GLY A 279 -3.81 -7.95 -20.15
N GLY A 280 -4.56 -6.94 -20.57
CA GLY A 280 -4.37 -6.26 -21.84
C GLY A 280 -5.45 -6.66 -22.82
N ALA A 281 -5.15 -7.54 -23.76
CA ALA A 281 -6.14 -8.05 -24.70
C ALA A 281 -6.04 -9.58 -24.73
N GLY A 282 -7.16 -10.27 -24.89
CA GLY A 282 -7.22 -11.73 -24.75
C GLY A 282 -8.15 -12.13 -23.60
N ASP A 283 -8.51 -13.41 -23.53
CA ASP A 283 -9.32 -13.90 -22.40
C ASP A 283 -8.36 -14.30 -21.26
N ASP A 284 -8.14 -13.40 -20.29
CA ASP A 284 -7.10 -13.50 -19.27
C ASP A 284 -7.61 -14.06 -17.93
N GLU A 285 -6.70 -14.64 -17.14
CA GLU A 285 -6.93 -14.96 -15.72
C GLU A 285 -5.92 -14.22 -14.85
N LEU A 286 -6.40 -13.29 -14.04
CA LEU A 286 -5.59 -12.42 -13.19
C LEU A 286 -5.91 -12.67 -11.71
N ARG A 287 -4.87 -12.81 -10.88
CA ARG A 287 -4.99 -12.99 -9.43
C ARG A 287 -4.14 -11.96 -8.71
N GLY A 288 -4.76 -11.10 -7.90
CA GLY A 288 -4.10 -10.11 -7.05
C GLY A 288 -3.24 -10.79 -5.99
N GLY A 289 -3.84 -11.60 -5.14
CA GLY A 289 -3.10 -12.40 -4.17
C GLY A 289 -3.32 -11.90 -2.75
N LEU A 290 -2.23 -11.52 -2.07
CA LEU A 290 -2.36 -10.98 -0.72
C LEU A 290 -2.21 -9.48 -0.77
N ARG A 291 -2.90 -8.82 0.15
CA ARG A 291 -2.96 -7.36 0.30
C ARG A 291 -3.76 -6.72 -0.83
N ASN A 292 -3.65 -5.39 -0.99
CA ASN A 292 -4.61 -4.64 -1.78
C ASN A 292 -4.07 -4.42 -3.19
N ASP A 293 -4.71 -5.04 -4.15
CA ASP A 293 -4.26 -5.11 -5.52
C ASP A 293 -5.11 -4.24 -6.43
N PHE A 294 -4.49 -3.75 -7.50
CA PHE A 294 -5.19 -3.20 -8.65
C PHE A 294 -5.10 -4.21 -9.79
N VAL A 295 -6.24 -4.72 -10.24
CA VAL A 295 -6.33 -5.75 -11.28
C VAL A 295 -7.21 -5.24 -12.42
N ASP A 296 -6.64 -5.10 -13.61
CA ASP A 296 -7.28 -4.63 -14.85
C ASP A 296 -7.27 -5.75 -15.90
N GLY A 297 -8.45 -6.24 -16.30
CA GLY A 297 -8.59 -7.29 -17.32
C GLY A 297 -8.21 -6.76 -18.70
N GLY A 298 -8.88 -5.69 -19.11
CA GLY A 298 -8.59 -4.96 -20.34
C GLY A 298 -9.68 -5.18 -21.38
N THR A 299 -9.40 -5.93 -22.43
CA THR A 299 -10.38 -6.27 -23.47
C THR A 299 -10.53 -7.76 -23.60
N GLU A 300 -11.69 -8.18 -24.12
CA GLU A 300 -12.14 -9.58 -24.18
C GLU A 300 -12.60 -10.11 -22.81
N ASN A 301 -12.83 -11.42 -22.63
CA ASN A 301 -13.57 -11.93 -21.47
C ASN A 301 -12.63 -12.46 -20.40
N ASP A 302 -12.51 -11.71 -19.31
CA ASP A 302 -11.49 -11.93 -18.30
C ASP A 302 -12.03 -12.55 -17.02
N ARG A 303 -11.10 -13.12 -16.24
CA ARG A 303 -11.34 -13.61 -14.89
C ARG A 303 -10.40 -12.93 -13.91
N LEU A 304 -10.96 -12.08 -13.07
CA LEU A 304 -10.22 -11.29 -12.09
C LEU A 304 -10.54 -11.79 -10.69
N PHE A 305 -9.49 -12.08 -9.91
CA PHE A 305 -9.59 -12.49 -8.52
C PHE A 305 -8.72 -11.55 -7.66
N GLY A 306 -9.31 -10.81 -6.73
CA GLY A 306 -8.54 -10.00 -5.76
C GLY A 306 -7.86 -10.89 -4.72
N GLU A 307 -8.59 -11.91 -4.28
CA GLU A 307 -8.19 -12.90 -3.27
C GLU A 307 -8.26 -12.39 -1.83
N THR A 308 -7.25 -11.70 -1.30
CA THR A 308 -7.28 -11.21 0.09
C THR A 308 -6.73 -9.81 0.21
N GLY A 309 -7.55 -8.84 0.57
CA GLY A 309 -7.19 -7.43 0.68
C GLY A 309 -8.37 -6.54 0.35
N ASP A 310 -8.17 -5.23 0.39
CA ASP A 310 -9.15 -4.27 -0.14
C ASP A 310 -8.84 -4.00 -1.62
N ASP A 311 -9.27 -4.88 -2.52
CA ASP A 311 -8.83 -4.89 -3.91
C ASP A 311 -9.64 -3.94 -4.81
N THR A 312 -9.05 -3.52 -5.93
CA THR A 312 -9.76 -2.82 -7.02
C THR A 312 -9.67 -3.64 -8.30
N LEU A 313 -10.81 -4.13 -8.76
CA LEU A 313 -10.93 -4.94 -9.98
C LEU A 313 -11.67 -4.16 -11.06
N GLU A 314 -11.06 -4.02 -12.23
CA GLU A 314 -11.65 -3.42 -13.43
C GLU A 314 -11.67 -4.46 -14.56
N GLY A 315 -12.86 -4.91 -14.97
CA GLY A 315 -13.03 -5.92 -16.04
C GLY A 315 -12.61 -5.34 -17.39
N GLY A 316 -13.24 -4.23 -17.77
CA GLY A 316 -12.88 -3.49 -18.97
C GLY A 316 -13.94 -3.69 -20.05
N ALA A 317 -13.60 -4.29 -21.19
CA ALA A 317 -14.56 -4.52 -22.27
C ALA A 317 -14.67 -6.01 -22.59
N GLY A 318 -15.83 -6.61 -22.35
CA GLY A 318 -16.07 -8.04 -22.53
C GLY A 318 -17.07 -8.55 -21.50
N ASP A 319 -17.36 -9.85 -21.52
CA ASP A 319 -18.22 -10.45 -20.51
C ASP A 319 -17.33 -11.01 -19.37
N ASP A 320 -17.08 -10.21 -18.34
CA ASP A 320 -16.04 -10.49 -17.34
C ASP A 320 -16.57 -11.19 -16.07
N LEU A 321 -15.67 -11.87 -15.36
CA LEU A 321 -15.92 -12.41 -14.02
C LEU A 321 -14.99 -11.74 -13.02
N LEU A 322 -15.55 -10.98 -12.08
CA LEU A 322 -14.80 -10.31 -11.02
C LEU A 322 -15.17 -10.89 -9.66
N ASP A 323 -14.18 -11.41 -8.93
CA ASP A 323 -14.33 -11.90 -7.56
C ASP A 323 -13.32 -11.19 -6.67
N GLY A 324 -13.78 -10.23 -5.88
CA GLY A 324 -12.91 -9.46 -4.97
C GLY A 324 -12.24 -10.36 -3.93
N GLY A 325 -12.93 -11.40 -3.47
CA GLY A 325 -12.42 -12.24 -2.40
C GLY A 325 -12.61 -11.60 -1.03
N PHE A 326 -11.63 -11.73 -0.15
CA PHE A 326 -11.73 -11.30 1.24
C PHE A 326 -11.27 -9.87 1.43
N GLY A 327 -12.14 -9.01 1.95
CA GLY A 327 -11.80 -7.65 2.36
C GLY A 327 -12.89 -6.70 1.90
N ARG A 328 -12.56 -5.42 1.69
CA ARG A 328 -13.48 -4.47 1.06
C ARG A 328 -13.01 -4.18 -0.35
N ASP A 329 -13.71 -4.79 -1.30
CA ASP A 329 -13.31 -4.68 -2.70
C ASP A 329 -14.12 -3.64 -3.46
N LEU A 330 -13.50 -3.04 -4.47
CA LEU A 330 -14.13 -2.19 -5.46
C LEU A 330 -14.17 -2.93 -6.79
N LEU A 331 -15.38 -3.25 -7.26
CA LEU A 331 -15.59 -3.99 -8.50
C LEU A 331 -16.21 -3.09 -9.57
N ARG A 332 -15.61 -3.10 -10.76
CA ARG A 332 -16.09 -2.40 -11.95
C ARG A 332 -16.11 -3.36 -13.13
N GLY A 333 -17.30 -3.70 -13.62
CA GLY A 333 -17.44 -4.62 -14.75
C GLY A 333 -16.99 -3.98 -16.06
N GLY A 334 -17.39 -2.73 -16.30
CA GLY A 334 -17.16 -2.02 -17.55
C GLY A 334 -18.21 -2.31 -18.61
N ASP A 335 -17.76 -2.49 -19.86
CA ASP A 335 -18.61 -2.70 -21.02
C ASP A 335 -18.84 -4.21 -21.24
N GLY A 336 -20.04 -4.72 -21.00
CA GLY A 336 -20.41 -6.09 -21.38
C GLY A 336 -21.46 -6.68 -20.47
N SER A 337 -21.51 -8.02 -20.37
CA SER A 337 -22.39 -8.74 -19.45
C SER A 337 -21.60 -9.40 -18.33
N ASP A 338 -21.31 -8.63 -17.29
CA ASP A 338 -20.35 -9.03 -16.27
C ASP A 338 -20.98 -9.81 -15.13
N THR A 339 -20.17 -10.63 -14.46
CA THR A 339 -20.52 -11.31 -13.21
C THR A 339 -19.65 -10.79 -12.08
N LEU A 340 -20.22 -10.02 -11.17
CA LEU A 340 -19.52 -9.45 -10.01
C LEU A 340 -19.87 -10.25 -8.77
N VAL A 341 -18.91 -11.01 -8.26
CA VAL A 341 -19.04 -11.88 -7.11
C VAL A 341 -18.77 -11.07 -5.85
N LEU A 342 -19.75 -11.05 -4.95
CA LEU A 342 -19.60 -10.45 -3.63
C LEU A 342 -19.28 -11.56 -2.64
N SER A 343 -18.24 -11.36 -1.84
CA SER A 343 -17.83 -12.37 -0.87
C SER A 343 -18.67 -12.29 0.41
N THR A 344 -18.58 -13.34 1.23
CA THR A 344 -19.40 -13.45 2.45
C THR A 344 -18.76 -12.86 3.69
N GLU A 345 -17.72 -12.02 3.59
CA GLU A 345 -17.20 -11.34 4.79
C GLU A 345 -18.20 -10.31 5.30
N THR A 346 -18.75 -10.64 6.46
CA THR A 346 -19.98 -10.03 6.97
C THR A 346 -19.65 -8.81 7.82
N ALA A 347 -20.18 -7.64 7.47
CA ALA A 347 -20.52 -6.65 8.50
C ALA A 347 -21.64 -7.25 9.38
N THR A 348 -21.42 -7.37 10.70
CA THR A 348 -22.39 -7.99 11.64
C THR A 348 -23.42 -6.99 12.20
N SER A 349 -23.31 -5.71 11.86
CA SER A 349 -24.35 -4.70 11.99
C SER A 349 -24.01 -3.46 11.16
N LEU A 350 -25.03 -2.78 10.61
CA LEU A 350 -24.92 -1.44 10.02
C LEU A 350 -25.32 -0.38 11.05
N ASN A 351 -24.49 -0.11 12.06
CA ASN A 351 -24.83 0.89 13.08
C ASN A 351 -23.85 2.07 13.15
N SER A 352 -22.79 2.06 12.34
CA SER A 352 -21.88 3.18 12.17
C SER A 352 -21.50 3.38 10.69
N GLU A 353 -21.12 4.61 10.33
CA GLU A 353 -20.50 4.91 9.02
C GLU A 353 -19.25 4.04 8.76
N LEU A 354 -18.64 3.47 9.82
CA LEU A 354 -17.48 2.58 9.77
C LEU A 354 -17.82 1.13 9.37
N ASP A 355 -19.08 0.68 9.51
CA ASP A 355 -19.47 -0.69 9.13
C ASP A 355 -19.68 -0.83 7.62
N PHE A 356 -19.96 0.28 6.93
CA PHE A 356 -20.03 0.34 5.46
C PHE A 356 -18.65 0.33 4.78
N LEU A 357 -17.58 0.49 5.56
CA LEU A 357 -16.19 0.44 5.09
C LEU A 357 -15.61 -1.00 5.12
N ARG A 358 -16.43 -2.04 5.24
CA ARG A 358 -16.01 -3.45 5.30
C ARG A 358 -16.71 -4.36 4.29
N VAL A 359 -17.37 -3.79 3.28
CA VAL A 359 -18.19 -4.55 2.33
C VAL A 359 -17.90 -4.12 0.91
N ASP A 360 -17.92 -5.08 0.00
CA ASP A 360 -17.66 -4.89 -1.41
C ASP A 360 -18.58 -3.82 -2.02
N ALA A 361 -18.06 -3.08 -3.00
CA ALA A 361 -18.75 -2.02 -3.70
C ALA A 361 -18.68 -2.23 -5.21
N VAL A 362 -19.85 -2.29 -5.85
CA VAL A 362 -20.00 -2.25 -7.31
C VAL A 362 -20.41 -0.83 -7.71
N THR A 363 -19.65 -0.21 -8.63
CA THR A 363 -19.81 1.23 -8.93
C THR A 363 -20.36 1.57 -10.31
N ASP A 364 -20.42 0.62 -11.24
CA ASP A 364 -20.82 0.81 -12.63
C ASP A 364 -21.86 -0.20 -13.14
N PHE A 365 -22.58 -0.84 -12.21
CA PHE A 365 -23.55 -1.89 -12.53
C PHE A 365 -24.57 -1.48 -13.60
N THR A 366 -24.67 -2.28 -14.65
CA THR A 366 -25.59 -2.12 -15.79
C THR A 366 -26.77 -3.10 -15.69
N PRO A 367 -27.98 -2.63 -15.32
CA PRO A 367 -29.13 -3.50 -15.16
C PRO A 367 -29.50 -4.29 -16.43
N GLY A 368 -29.60 -5.61 -16.28
CA GLY A 368 -30.00 -6.52 -17.35
C GLY A 368 -28.84 -7.07 -18.19
N ALA A 369 -27.67 -6.42 -18.17
CA ALA A 369 -26.43 -6.98 -18.69
C ALA A 369 -25.71 -7.73 -17.55
N ASP A 370 -25.45 -7.02 -16.45
CA ASP A 370 -24.63 -7.52 -15.35
C ASP A 370 -25.41 -8.43 -14.42
N LYS A 371 -24.65 -9.25 -13.68
CA LYS A 371 -25.13 -10.14 -12.63
C LYS A 371 -24.31 -10.00 -11.37
N ILE A 372 -24.98 -9.99 -10.23
CA ILE A 372 -24.36 -10.21 -8.92
C ILE A 372 -24.26 -11.72 -8.66
N GLY A 373 -23.03 -12.19 -8.51
CA GLY A 373 -22.70 -13.55 -8.12
C GLY A 373 -22.93 -13.79 -6.64
N LEU A 374 -23.67 -14.84 -6.29
CA LEU A 374 -23.95 -15.24 -4.91
C LEU A 374 -23.33 -16.61 -4.62
N THR A 375 -22.45 -16.68 -3.62
CA THR A 375 -21.77 -17.90 -3.20
C THR A 375 -22.49 -18.58 -2.02
N GLY A 376 -21.99 -19.73 -1.55
CA GLY A 376 -22.50 -20.38 -0.34
C GLY A 376 -23.92 -20.95 -0.44
N GLY A 377 -24.42 -21.17 -1.66
CA GLY A 377 -25.79 -21.64 -1.92
C GLY A 377 -26.86 -20.57 -1.70
N LEU A 378 -26.46 -19.29 -1.61
CA LEU A 378 -27.39 -18.17 -1.55
C LEU A 378 -28.09 -17.98 -2.91
N THR A 379 -29.32 -17.49 -2.81
CA THR A 379 -30.15 -17.08 -3.95
C THR A 379 -30.77 -15.73 -3.63
N GLU A 380 -31.31 -15.04 -4.63
CA GLU A 380 -32.02 -13.76 -4.43
C GLU A 380 -33.14 -13.88 -3.38
N ALA A 381 -33.79 -15.04 -3.26
CA ALA A 381 -34.83 -15.27 -2.25
C ALA A 381 -34.32 -15.18 -0.80
N ASN A 382 -33.01 -15.25 -0.60
CA ASN A 382 -32.37 -15.09 0.70
C ASN A 382 -32.05 -13.62 1.02
N LEU A 383 -32.32 -12.67 0.14
CA LEU A 383 -31.82 -11.30 0.24
C LEU A 383 -32.90 -10.27 0.61
N THR A 384 -32.47 -9.23 1.33
CA THR A 384 -33.19 -7.97 1.54
C THR A 384 -32.37 -6.81 1.00
N PHE A 385 -33.05 -5.77 0.54
CA PHE A 385 -32.43 -4.59 -0.06
C PHE A 385 -32.82 -3.34 0.71
N SER A 386 -31.86 -2.45 0.97
CA SER A 386 -32.10 -1.16 1.59
C SER A 386 -31.30 -0.06 0.91
N GLU A 387 -31.93 1.09 0.69
CA GLU A 387 -31.22 2.29 0.28
C GLU A 387 -30.33 2.78 1.42
N VAL A 388 -29.08 3.09 1.09
CA VAL A 388 -28.10 3.63 2.01
C VAL A 388 -27.46 4.86 1.37
N THR A 389 -27.28 5.90 2.17
CA THR A 389 -26.42 7.04 1.82
C THR A 389 -25.09 6.83 2.53
N VAL A 390 -24.05 6.47 1.79
CA VAL A 390 -22.70 6.29 2.35
C VAL A 390 -21.88 7.55 2.06
N ALA A 391 -21.43 8.24 3.10
CA ALA A 391 -20.58 9.44 2.97
C ALA A 391 -19.10 9.04 2.87
N ILE A 392 -18.70 8.41 1.75
CA ILE A 392 -17.32 7.92 1.56
C ILE A 392 -16.45 8.81 0.65
N SER A 393 -17.02 9.74 -0.12
CA SER A 393 -16.31 10.86 -0.73
C SER A 393 -17.32 11.88 -1.29
N SER A 394 -16.85 13.07 -1.72
CA SER A 394 -17.73 14.17 -2.14
C SER A 394 -18.52 13.95 -3.44
N GLU A 395 -18.42 12.79 -4.08
CA GLU A 395 -19.15 12.46 -5.32
C GLU A 395 -19.56 10.97 -5.39
N VAL A 396 -20.65 10.53 -4.73
CA VAL A 396 -21.31 9.24 -5.07
C VAL A 396 -22.85 9.29 -4.85
N PRO A 397 -23.68 8.74 -5.77
CA PRO A 397 -25.14 8.65 -5.66
C PRO A 397 -25.62 7.62 -4.62
N LEU A 398 -26.94 7.52 -4.43
CA LEU A 398 -27.61 6.50 -3.60
C LEU A 398 -27.08 5.09 -3.93
N SER A 399 -26.74 4.31 -2.90
CA SER A 399 -26.33 2.91 -3.05
C SER A 399 -27.38 1.97 -2.45
N ILE A 400 -27.55 0.79 -3.05
CA ILE A 400 -28.38 -0.29 -2.52
C ILE A 400 -27.50 -1.25 -1.75
N ALA A 401 -27.76 -1.42 -0.46
CA ALA A 401 -27.16 -2.48 0.34
C ALA A 401 -27.92 -3.79 0.12
N ILE A 402 -27.16 -4.85 -0.14
CA ILE A 402 -27.65 -6.22 -0.28
C ILE A 402 -27.36 -6.95 1.02
N SER A 403 -28.38 -7.51 1.67
CA SER A 403 -28.23 -8.16 2.98
C SER A 403 -28.92 -9.52 3.03
N ILE A 404 -28.44 -10.44 3.87
CA ILE A 404 -29.08 -11.74 4.08
C ILE A 404 -30.28 -11.58 5.01
N THR A 405 -31.44 -12.01 4.52
CA THR A 405 -32.73 -11.93 5.22
C THR A 405 -32.67 -12.57 6.60
N GLY A 406 -33.09 -11.83 7.62
CA GLY A 406 -33.17 -12.34 8.99
C GLY A 406 -31.82 -12.40 9.71
N THR A 407 -30.78 -11.84 9.11
CA THR A 407 -29.46 -11.65 9.72
C THR A 407 -29.10 -10.16 9.69
N ASN A 408 -27.97 -9.81 10.30
CA ASN A 408 -27.38 -8.48 10.15
C ASN A 408 -26.30 -8.42 9.07
N THR A 409 -26.15 -9.50 8.28
CA THR A 409 -25.09 -9.63 7.29
C THR A 409 -25.40 -8.82 6.05
N VAL A 410 -24.48 -7.94 5.69
CA VAL A 410 -24.43 -7.23 4.41
C VAL A 410 -23.42 -7.93 3.52
N LEU A 411 -23.80 -8.19 2.27
CA LEU A 411 -22.95 -8.80 1.24
C LEU A 411 -22.19 -7.76 0.42
N GLY A 412 -22.77 -6.59 0.20
CA GLY A 412 -22.13 -5.55 -0.58
C GLY A 412 -23.08 -4.40 -0.91
N LEU A 413 -22.52 -3.42 -1.61
CA LEU A 413 -23.19 -2.21 -2.07
C LEU A 413 -23.18 -2.16 -3.59
N VAL A 414 -24.30 -1.76 -4.19
CA VAL A 414 -24.39 -1.49 -5.63
C VAL A 414 -24.84 -0.05 -5.82
N SER A 415 -24.03 0.75 -6.51
CA SER A 415 -24.32 2.15 -6.78
C SER A 415 -25.07 2.35 -8.10
N GLY A 416 -25.71 3.50 -8.25
CA GLY A 416 -26.26 3.95 -9.53
C GLY A 416 -27.57 3.28 -9.97
N VAL A 417 -28.14 2.38 -9.18
CA VAL A 417 -29.35 1.61 -9.53
C VAL A 417 -30.41 1.64 -8.43
N SER A 418 -31.66 1.41 -8.82
CA SER A 418 -32.78 1.19 -7.90
C SER A 418 -32.92 -0.28 -7.50
N VAL A 419 -33.63 -0.55 -6.39
CA VAL A 419 -33.94 -1.94 -5.97
C VAL A 419 -34.68 -2.72 -7.07
N ASP A 420 -35.56 -2.07 -7.82
CA ASP A 420 -36.34 -2.73 -8.87
C ASP A 420 -35.47 -3.09 -10.08
N GLU A 421 -34.43 -2.30 -10.38
CA GLU A 421 -33.44 -2.58 -11.43
C GLU A 421 -32.47 -3.68 -11.03
N LEU A 422 -32.15 -3.80 -9.74
CA LEU A 422 -31.25 -4.84 -9.23
C LEU A 422 -31.93 -6.23 -9.19
N ARG A 423 -33.24 -6.28 -8.95
CA ARG A 423 -34.00 -7.54 -8.87
C ARG A 423 -33.91 -8.36 -10.16
N GLY A 424 -33.70 -9.67 -10.01
CA GLY A 424 -33.54 -10.58 -11.15
C GLY A 424 -32.16 -10.53 -11.84
N ASN A 425 -31.23 -9.74 -11.34
CA ASN A 425 -29.84 -9.71 -11.81
C ASN A 425 -28.89 -10.45 -10.86
N PHE A 426 -29.30 -11.63 -10.40
CA PHE A 426 -28.50 -12.48 -9.51
C PHE A 426 -28.23 -13.83 -10.15
N VAL A 427 -27.05 -14.38 -9.90
CA VAL A 427 -26.67 -15.74 -10.30
C VAL A 427 -26.05 -16.47 -9.11
N THR A 428 -26.42 -17.73 -8.90
CA THR A 428 -25.78 -18.56 -7.87
C THR A 428 -24.51 -19.18 -8.43
N ILE A 429 -23.41 -19.01 -7.71
CA ILE A 429 -22.10 -19.58 -8.01
C ILE A 429 -21.87 -20.77 -7.06
N GLY A 430 -21.43 -21.89 -7.62
CA GLY A 430 -21.39 -23.20 -6.97
C GLY A 430 -20.04 -23.61 -6.42
#